data_AF-A0AAD5QBC6-F1
#
_entry.id   AF-A0AAD5QBC6-F1
#
_cell.length_a   1.000
_cell.length_b   1.000
_cell.length_c   1.000
_cell.angle_alpha   90.00
_cell.angle_beta   90.00
_cell.angle_gamma   90.00
#
_symmetry.space_group_name_H-M   'P 1'
#
loop_
_entity.id
_entity.type
_entity.pdbx_description
1 polymer ?
#
loop_
_entity_poly.entity_id
_entity_poly.type
_entity_poly.pdbx_seq_one_letter_code
_entity_poly.pdbx_strand_id
1 'polypeptide(L)'
;MDEHGKRLQGRLQFVETNIKALEELVAKMLRLREEQESFHYTFAKTLSDVSATEDAKPLAQCLFKLSESSTKMAKDTHDVMLQRPEPEILQVLTQIQDWGVVPLKRLLDDREKALKIEQKLQKEYDDRSRSATTKEKEKKWRMLSDQKRRVENVNALIDHHMKMFEDYRLAKMKQEQA
;
A
#
# COMPACT_ATOMS: atom_id res chain seq x y z
N MET A 1 18.04 -10.73 -13.39
CA MET A 1 16.93 -9.85 -13.81
C MET A 1 17.49 -8.78 -14.73
N ASP A 2 16.79 -8.42 -15.81
CA ASP A 2 17.20 -7.35 -16.73
C ASP A 2 16.80 -5.96 -16.22
N GLU A 3 17.19 -4.90 -16.93
CA GLU A 3 16.95 -3.51 -16.53
C GLU A 3 15.46 -3.17 -16.39
N HIS A 4 14.62 -3.72 -17.26
CA HIS A 4 13.17 -3.51 -17.20
C HIS A 4 12.58 -4.10 -15.91
N GLY A 5 12.94 -5.34 -15.57
CA GLY A 5 12.51 -5.99 -14.33
C GLY A 5 12.99 -5.24 -13.08
N LYS A 6 14.26 -4.81 -13.06
CA LYS A 6 14.80 -4.01 -11.95
C LYS A 6 14.05 -2.70 -11.74
N ARG A 7 13.69 -2.01 -12.83
CA ARG A 7 12.92 -0.76 -12.77
C ARG A 7 11.54 -0.97 -12.16
N LEU A 8 10.84 -2.02 -12.59
CA LEU A 8 9.52 -2.36 -12.04
C LEU A 8 9.62 -2.77 -10.56
N GLN A 9 10.62 -3.58 -10.21
CA GLN A 9 10.88 -3.97 -8.84
C GLN A 9 11.15 -2.75 -7.94
N GLY A 10 11.96 -1.79 -8.39
CA GLY A 10 12.23 -0.57 -7.65
C GLY A 10 10.98 0.30 -7.46
N ARG A 11 10.14 0.45 -8.49
CA ARG A 11 8.85 1.15 -8.37
C ARG A 11 7.94 0.49 -7.36
N LEU A 12 7.91 -0.84 -7.35
CA LEU A 12 7.06 -1.60 -6.45
C LEU A 12 7.54 -1.49 -4.99
N GLN A 13 8.85 -1.60 -4.74
CA GLN A 13 9.44 -1.38 -3.41
C GLN A 13 9.14 0.03 -2.88
N PHE A 14 9.19 1.05 -3.75
CA PHE A 14 8.84 2.41 -3.38
C PHE A 14 7.37 2.51 -2.93
N VAL A 15 6.44 1.93 -3.70
CA VAL A 15 5.01 1.90 -3.35
C VAL A 15 4.78 1.19 -2.02
N GLU A 16 5.37 0.01 -1.82
CA GLU A 16 5.24 -0.74 -0.57
C GLU A 16 5.78 0.02 0.64
N THR A 17 6.92 0.68 0.49
CA THR A 17 7.50 1.52 1.55
C THR A 17 6.53 2.64 1.94
N ASN A 18 5.90 3.27 0.95
CA ASN A 18 4.94 4.34 1.20
C ASN A 18 3.65 3.83 1.81
N ILE A 19 3.11 2.69 1.36
CA ILE A 19 1.91 2.07 1.96
C ILE A 19 2.17 1.81 3.44
N LYS A 20 3.30 1.17 3.77
CA LYS A 20 3.66 0.88 5.16
C LYS A 20 3.80 2.16 5.99
N ALA A 21 4.46 3.19 5.45
CA ALA A 21 4.59 4.48 6.14
C ALA A 21 3.22 5.14 6.40
N LEU A 22 2.28 5.02 5.46
CA LEU A 22 0.92 5.53 5.63
C LEU A 22 0.15 4.73 6.67
N GLU A 23 0.25 3.41 6.69
CA GLU A 23 -0.35 2.56 7.74
C GLU A 23 0.20 2.91 9.13
N GLU A 24 1.51 3.11 9.25
CA GLU A 24 2.16 3.54 10.50
C GLU A 24 1.67 4.92 10.95
N LEU A 25 1.47 5.85 10.01
CA LEU A 25 0.93 7.18 10.31
C LEU A 25 -0.52 7.11 10.78
N VAL A 26 -1.37 6.29 10.14
CA VAL A 26 -2.75 6.05 10.59
C VAL A 26 -2.76 5.46 12.00
N ALA A 27 -1.92 4.46 12.27
CA ALA A 27 -1.79 3.89 13.61
C ALA A 27 -1.30 4.91 14.65
N LYS A 28 -0.38 5.80 14.28
CA LYS A 28 0.11 6.88 15.16
C LYS A 28 -0.99 7.91 15.43
N MET A 29 -1.76 8.28 14.41
CA MET A 29 -2.91 9.18 14.55
C MET A 29 -3.92 8.64 15.56
N LEU A 30 -4.23 7.34 15.50
CA LEU A 30 -5.13 6.69 16.46
C LEU A 30 -4.62 6.78 17.90
N ARG A 31 -3.35 6.44 18.13
CA ARG A 31 -2.74 6.52 19.47
C ARG A 31 -2.75 7.94 20.03
N LEU A 32 -2.34 8.92 19.22
CA LEU A 32 -2.35 10.33 19.62
C LEU A 32 -3.76 10.80 19.99
N ARG A 33 -4.79 10.32 19.28
CA ARG A 33 -6.17 10.62 19.64
C ARG A 33 -6.55 10.00 20.98
N GLU A 34 -6.24 8.73 21.21
CA GLU A 34 -6.58 8.06 22.48
C GLU A 34 -5.94 8.77 23.68
N GLU A 35 -4.67 9.19 23.52
CA GLU A 35 -3.96 10.00 24.51
C GLU A 35 -4.63 11.37 24.72
N GLN A 36 -4.99 12.05 23.63
CA GLN A 36 -5.65 13.36 23.67
C GLN A 36 -7.05 13.28 24.30
N GLU A 37 -7.83 12.25 23.97
CA GLU A 37 -9.16 12.00 24.52
C GLU A 37 -9.08 11.77 26.03
N SER A 38 -8.16 10.91 26.47
CA SER A 38 -7.90 10.64 27.89
C SER A 38 -7.51 11.92 28.65
N PHE A 39 -6.64 12.74 28.07
CA PHE A 39 -6.26 14.04 28.62
C PHE A 39 -7.48 14.96 28.75
N HIS A 40 -8.28 15.14 27.71
CA HIS A 40 -9.42 16.06 27.72
C HIS A 40 -10.52 15.64 28.69
N TYR A 41 -10.77 14.33 28.86
CA TYR A 41 -11.70 13.84 29.88
C TYR A 41 -11.18 14.08 31.29
N THR A 42 -9.89 13.81 31.54
CA THR A 42 -9.27 14.04 32.85
C THR A 42 -9.27 15.53 33.20
N PHE A 43 -8.91 16.38 32.23
CA PHE A 43 -8.93 17.83 32.37
C PHE A 43 -10.34 18.37 32.64
N ALA A 44 -11.34 17.92 31.87
CA ALA A 44 -12.73 18.29 32.08
C ALA A 44 -13.23 17.89 33.47
N LYS A 45 -12.96 16.65 33.91
CA LYS A 45 -13.35 16.18 35.23
C LYS A 45 -12.73 17.03 36.33
N THR A 46 -11.43 17.29 36.24
CA THR A 46 -10.71 18.10 37.23
C THR A 46 -11.28 19.52 37.32
N LEU A 47 -11.55 20.16 36.17
CA LEU A 47 -12.18 21.48 36.15
C LEU A 47 -13.59 21.47 36.74
N SER A 48 -14.37 20.42 36.46
CA SER A 48 -15.70 20.25 37.04
C SER A 48 -15.63 20.12 38.56
N ASP A 49 -14.71 19.30 39.07
CA ASP A 49 -14.52 19.09 40.51
C ASP A 49 -14.07 20.41 41.19
N VAL A 50 -13.13 21.15 40.62
CA VAL A 50 -12.69 22.45 41.13
C VAL A 50 -13.84 23.48 41.09
N SER A 51 -14.62 23.50 39.99
CA SER A 51 -15.77 24.41 39.86
C SER A 51 -16.84 24.17 40.93
N ALA A 52 -17.00 22.93 41.38
CA ALA A 52 -17.97 22.55 42.42
C ALA A 52 -17.54 23.01 43.82
N THR A 53 -16.23 23.19 44.04
CA THR A 53 -15.65 23.65 45.30
C THR A 53 -15.34 25.15 45.33
N GLU A 54 -15.54 25.86 44.22
CA GLU A 54 -15.18 27.26 44.07
C GLU A 54 -16.28 28.20 44.62
N ASP A 55 -15.92 29.04 45.58
CA ASP A 55 -16.83 29.98 46.23
C ASP A 55 -17.20 31.17 45.32
N ALA A 56 -16.25 31.62 44.47
CA ALA A 56 -16.49 32.71 43.55
C ALA A 56 -17.34 32.25 42.36
N LYS A 57 -18.66 32.48 42.44
CA LYS A 57 -19.64 32.09 41.39
C LYS A 57 -19.21 32.39 39.95
N PRO A 58 -18.64 33.56 39.61
CA PRO A 58 -18.21 33.83 38.23
C PRO A 58 -17.06 32.91 37.79
N LEU A 59 -16.13 32.58 38.68
CA LEU A 59 -15.01 31.68 38.40
C LEU A 59 -15.50 30.23 38.30
N ALA A 60 -16.36 29.79 39.23
CA ALA A 60 -17.00 28.47 39.18
C ALA A 60 -17.71 28.23 37.83
N GLN A 61 -18.49 29.20 37.36
CA GLN A 61 -19.15 29.12 36.05
C GLN A 61 -18.16 29.08 34.88
N CYS A 62 -17.05 29.80 34.96
CA CYS A 62 -16.01 29.78 33.94
C CYS A 62 -15.35 28.40 33.84
N LEU A 63 -14.95 27.84 34.99
CA LEU A 63 -14.33 26.52 35.08
C LEU A 63 -15.27 25.40 34.59
N PHE A 64 -16.56 25.48 34.94
CA PHE A 64 -17.56 24.54 34.47
C PHE A 64 -17.77 24.63 32.95
N LYS A 65 -17.90 25.82 32.37
CA LYS A 65 -18.00 25.97 30.90
C LYS A 65 -16.76 25.45 30.17
N LEU A 66 -15.58 25.59 30.78
CA LEU A 66 -14.34 25.05 30.23
C LEU A 66 -14.31 23.51 30.30
N SER A 67 -14.86 22.90 31.35
CA SER A 67 -15.01 21.44 31.42
C SER A 67 -15.97 20.89 30.37
N GLU A 68 -17.10 21.56 30.16
CA GLU A 68 -18.06 21.23 29.09
C GLU A 68 -17.40 21.32 27.71
N SER A 69 -16.65 22.40 27.46
CA SER A 69 -15.92 22.61 26.21
C SER A 69 -14.86 21.52 25.97
N SER A 70 -14.10 21.14 26.99
CA SER A 70 -13.10 20.07 26.89
C SER A 70 -13.74 18.70 26.64
N THR A 71 -14.87 18.42 27.29
CA THR A 71 -15.64 17.18 27.06
C THR A 71 -16.18 17.12 25.62
N LYS A 72 -16.67 18.24 25.11
CA LYS A 72 -17.13 18.34 23.73
C LYS A 72 -15.98 18.14 22.74
N MET A 73 -14.83 18.75 23.00
CA MET A 73 -13.63 18.62 22.16
C MET A 73 -13.14 17.17 22.09
N ALA A 74 -13.17 16.42 23.20
CA ALA A 74 -12.84 14.99 23.20
C ALA A 74 -13.75 14.18 22.25
N LYS A 75 -15.06 14.48 22.26
CA LYS A 75 -16.05 13.82 21.41
C LYS A 75 -15.95 14.24 19.93
N ASP A 76 -15.86 15.53 19.65
CA ASP A 76 -15.82 16.04 18.27
C ASP A 76 -14.52 15.59 17.56
N THR A 77 -13.42 15.44 18.30
CA THR A 77 -12.16 14.88 17.76
C THR A 77 -12.33 13.43 17.33
N HIS A 78 -13.14 12.62 18.05
CA HIS A 78 -13.46 11.25 17.67
C HIS A 78 -14.23 11.19 16.33
N ASP A 79 -15.28 12.01 16.21
CA ASP A 79 -16.21 11.94 15.07
C ASP A 79 -15.64 12.55 13.79
N VAL A 80 -14.92 13.67 13.89
CA VAL A 80 -14.42 14.40 12.71
C VAL A 80 -13.10 13.83 12.20
N MET A 81 -12.20 13.41 13.09
CA MET A 81 -10.84 13.05 12.69
C MET A 81 -10.63 11.56 12.42
N LEU A 82 -11.54 10.67 12.83
CA LEU A 82 -11.30 9.22 12.76
C LEU A 82 -12.42 8.41 12.12
N GLN A 83 -13.69 8.57 12.52
CA GLN A 83 -14.75 7.69 12.01
C GLN A 83 -14.94 7.71 10.48
N ARG A 84 -14.56 8.80 9.80
CA ARG A 84 -14.67 8.92 8.34
C ARG A 84 -13.37 8.62 7.59
N PRO A 85 -12.23 9.27 7.90
CA PRO A 85 -11.05 9.15 7.05
C PRO A 85 -10.26 7.85 7.27
N GLU A 86 -10.26 7.26 8.47
CA GLU A 86 -9.46 6.07 8.75
C GLU A 86 -9.90 4.84 7.92
N PRO A 87 -11.20 4.44 7.91
CA PRO A 87 -11.62 3.29 7.14
C PRO A 87 -11.41 3.50 5.64
N GLU A 88 -11.61 4.73 5.16
CA GLU A 88 -11.39 5.11 3.77
C GLU A 88 -9.92 4.96 3.37
N ILE A 89 -8.99 5.51 4.17
CA ILE A 89 -7.54 5.40 3.92
C ILE A 89 -7.12 3.94 3.94
N LEU A 90 -7.49 3.17 4.96
CA LEU A 90 -7.12 1.75 5.07
C LEU A 90 -7.70 0.91 3.92
N GLN A 91 -8.93 1.20 3.50
CA GLN A 91 -9.54 0.53 2.36
C GLN A 91 -8.78 0.82 1.07
N VAL A 92 -8.40 2.08 0.82
CA VAL A 92 -7.63 2.45 -0.38
C VAL A 92 -6.25 1.81 -0.37
N LEU A 93 -5.54 1.82 0.76
CA LEU A 93 -4.23 1.17 0.90
C LEU A 93 -4.32 -0.34 0.63
N THR A 94 -5.35 -1.00 1.17
CA THR A 94 -5.62 -2.42 0.93
C THR A 94 -5.89 -2.69 -0.55
N GLN A 95 -6.69 -1.86 -1.21
CA GLN A 95 -6.96 -2.01 -2.65
C GLN A 95 -5.70 -1.86 -3.51
N ILE A 96 -4.82 -0.91 -3.18
CA ILE A 96 -3.53 -0.75 -3.87
C ILE A 96 -2.66 -2.01 -3.66
N GLN A 97 -2.63 -2.54 -2.45
CA GLN A 97 -1.86 -3.74 -2.12
C GLN A 97 -2.37 -4.97 -2.90
N ASP A 98 -3.68 -5.22 -2.86
CA ASP A 98 -4.30 -6.40 -3.45
C ASP A 98 -4.32 -6.35 -4.98
N TRP A 99 -4.54 -5.17 -5.56
CA TRP A 99 -4.76 -5.03 -7.01
C TRP A 99 -3.54 -4.55 -7.77
N GLY A 100 -2.58 -3.90 -7.10
CA GLY A 100 -1.37 -3.39 -7.74
C GLY A 100 -0.12 -4.16 -7.31
N VAL A 101 0.15 -4.20 -6.00
CA VAL A 101 1.43 -4.70 -5.48
C VAL A 101 1.54 -6.22 -5.58
N VAL A 102 0.60 -6.96 -4.99
CA VAL A 102 0.66 -8.42 -4.89
C VAL A 102 0.69 -9.09 -6.28
N PRO A 103 -0.17 -8.72 -7.25
CA PRO A 103 -0.16 -9.36 -8.55
C PRO A 103 1.11 -9.02 -9.35
N LEU A 104 1.56 -7.77 -9.31
CA LEU A 104 2.78 -7.37 -10.03
C LEU A 104 4.03 -8.05 -9.48
N LYS A 105 4.11 -8.28 -8.15
CA LYS A 105 5.17 -9.11 -7.55
C LYS A 105 5.21 -10.52 -8.12
N ARG A 106 4.05 -11.19 -8.15
CA ARG A 106 3.95 -12.56 -8.68
C ARG A 106 4.37 -12.63 -10.14
N LEU A 107 3.92 -11.66 -10.96
CA LEU A 107 4.30 -11.57 -12.36
C LEU A 107 5.81 -11.32 -12.55
N LEU A 108 6.42 -10.48 -11.71
CA LEU A 108 7.88 -10.25 -11.73
C LEU A 108 8.68 -11.50 -11.35
N ASP A 109 8.21 -12.26 -10.36
CA ASP A 109 8.84 -13.53 -9.97
C ASP A 109 8.74 -14.56 -11.11
N ASP A 110 7.58 -14.67 -11.74
CA ASP A 110 7.36 -15.56 -12.88
C ASP A 110 8.21 -15.16 -14.08
N ARG A 111 8.35 -13.86 -14.32
CA ARG A 111 9.25 -13.31 -15.34
C ARG A 111 10.70 -13.67 -15.08
N GLU A 112 11.16 -13.52 -13.84
CA GLU A 112 12.53 -13.85 -13.47
C GLU A 112 12.81 -15.34 -13.68
N LYS A 113 11.89 -16.22 -13.27
CA LYS A 113 11.99 -17.66 -13.52
C LYS A 113 12.03 -17.95 -15.03
N ALA A 114 11.15 -17.33 -15.81
CA ALA A 114 11.10 -17.53 -17.25
C ALA A 114 12.41 -17.12 -17.95
N LEU A 115 12.99 -15.97 -17.56
CA LEU A 115 14.27 -15.50 -18.08
C LEU A 115 15.44 -16.42 -17.68
N LYS A 116 15.47 -16.92 -16.45
CA LYS A 116 16.52 -17.88 -16.01
C LYS A 116 16.48 -19.17 -16.83
N ILE A 117 15.29 -19.68 -17.13
CA ILE A 117 15.12 -20.88 -17.97
C ILE A 117 15.54 -20.59 -19.41
N GLU A 118 15.14 -19.44 -19.95
CA GLU A 118 15.55 -19.02 -21.31
C GLU A 118 17.07 -18.94 -21.43
N GLN A 119 17.75 -18.28 -20.49
CA GLN A 119 19.22 -18.17 -20.47
C GLN A 119 19.90 -19.53 -20.42
N LYS A 120 19.36 -20.46 -19.61
CA LYS A 120 19.88 -21.83 -19.53
C LYS A 120 19.71 -22.57 -20.86
N LEU A 121 18.54 -22.49 -21.48
CA LEU A 121 18.26 -23.14 -22.77
C LEU A 121 19.08 -22.53 -23.91
N GLN A 122 19.27 -21.21 -23.90
CA GLN A 122 20.11 -20.49 -24.86
C GLN A 122 21.56 -20.98 -24.75
N LYS A 123 22.12 -21.03 -23.53
CA LYS A 123 23.46 -21.56 -23.30
C LYS A 123 23.60 -23.03 -23.73
N GLU A 124 22.64 -23.89 -23.38
CA GLU A 124 22.67 -25.30 -23.80
C GLU A 124 22.60 -25.47 -25.33
N TYR A 125 21.82 -24.62 -26.00
CA TYR A 125 21.73 -24.59 -27.47
C TYR A 125 23.06 -24.15 -28.09
N ASP A 126 23.67 -23.08 -27.57
CA ASP A 126 24.93 -22.52 -28.07
C ASP A 126 26.09 -23.50 -27.85
N ASP A 127 26.21 -24.10 -26.65
CA ASP A 127 27.28 -25.04 -26.28
C ASP A 127 27.21 -26.35 -27.09
N ARG A 128 26.01 -26.88 -27.35
CA ARG A 128 25.82 -28.15 -28.09
C ARG A 128 25.70 -27.99 -29.60
N SER A 129 25.56 -26.75 -30.10
CA SER A 129 25.47 -26.47 -31.54
C SER A 129 26.67 -26.98 -32.35
N ARG A 130 27.83 -27.22 -31.69
CA ARG A 130 29.08 -27.64 -32.33
C ARG A 130 29.23 -29.15 -32.55
N SER A 131 28.49 -30.01 -31.84
CA SER A 131 28.63 -31.48 -31.94
C SER A 131 27.31 -32.26 -32.00
N ALA A 132 26.16 -31.59 -31.87
CA ALA A 132 24.85 -32.26 -31.85
C ALA A 132 24.34 -32.66 -33.23
N THR A 133 23.57 -33.76 -33.27
CA THR A 133 22.85 -34.21 -34.47
C THR A 133 21.73 -33.23 -34.86
N THR A 134 21.34 -33.18 -36.14
CA THR A 134 20.30 -32.26 -36.65
C THR A 134 18.99 -32.36 -35.87
N LYS A 135 18.57 -33.59 -35.49
CA LYS A 135 17.35 -33.82 -34.69
C LYS A 135 17.44 -33.25 -33.27
N GLU A 136 18.59 -33.35 -32.62
CA GLU A 136 18.79 -32.80 -31.26
C GLU A 136 18.82 -31.28 -31.27
N LYS A 137 19.46 -30.68 -32.29
CA LYS A 137 19.44 -29.23 -32.52
C LYS A 137 18.01 -28.72 -32.70
N GLU A 138 17.22 -29.39 -33.52
CA GLU A 138 15.82 -29.02 -33.76
C GLU A 138 14.96 -29.12 -32.49
N LYS A 139 15.11 -30.20 -31.71
CA LYS A 139 14.42 -30.34 -30.41
C LYS A 139 14.76 -29.20 -29.45
N LYS A 140 16.04 -28.85 -29.32
CA LYS A 140 16.50 -27.76 -28.44
C LYS A 140 16.04 -26.39 -28.94
N TRP A 141 16.06 -26.17 -30.24
CA TRP A 141 15.52 -24.96 -30.85
C TRP A 141 14.03 -24.78 -30.56
N ARG A 142 13.21 -25.84 -30.69
CA ARG A 142 11.78 -25.79 -30.33
C ARG A 142 11.57 -25.44 -28.86
N MET A 143 12.32 -26.08 -27.95
CA MET A 143 12.24 -25.77 -26.50
C MET A 143 12.62 -24.32 -26.20
N LEU A 144 13.67 -23.79 -26.84
CA LEU A 144 14.09 -22.40 -26.70
C LEU A 144 13.04 -21.44 -27.26
N SER A 145 12.48 -21.74 -28.43
CA SER A 145 11.41 -20.94 -29.06
C SER A 145 10.16 -20.88 -28.18
N ASP A 146 9.73 -22.02 -27.63
CA ASP A 146 8.60 -22.08 -26.70
C ASP A 146 8.87 -21.27 -25.43
N GLN A 147 10.09 -21.31 -24.92
CA GLN A 147 10.47 -20.54 -23.74
C GLN A 147 10.52 -19.03 -24.01
N LYS A 148 11.01 -18.60 -25.18
CA LYS A 148 10.98 -17.20 -25.61
C LYS A 148 9.54 -16.68 -25.67
N ARG A 149 8.62 -17.46 -26.25
CA ARG A 149 7.18 -17.14 -26.26
C ARG A 149 6.60 -17.01 -24.84
N ARG A 150 7.05 -17.82 -23.88
CA ARG A 150 6.62 -17.69 -22.47
C ARG A 150 7.10 -16.39 -21.84
N VAL A 151 8.34 -15.98 -22.12
CA VAL A 151 8.87 -14.69 -21.64
C VAL A 151 8.06 -13.52 -22.23
N GLU A 152 7.76 -13.56 -23.52
CA GLU A 152 6.89 -12.59 -24.18
C GLU A 152 5.49 -12.53 -23.55
N ASN A 153 4.88 -13.68 -23.28
CA ASN A 153 3.56 -13.74 -22.64
C ASN A 153 3.58 -13.13 -21.24
N VAL A 154 4.61 -13.39 -20.43
CA VAL A 154 4.71 -12.79 -19.09
C VAL A 154 4.91 -11.27 -19.18
N ASN A 155 5.72 -10.78 -20.12
CA ASN A 155 5.85 -9.34 -20.34
C ASN A 155 4.52 -8.69 -20.74
N ALA A 156 3.77 -9.32 -21.66
CA ALA A 156 2.46 -8.82 -22.07
C ALA A 156 1.45 -8.80 -20.92
N LEU A 157 1.48 -9.79 -20.03
CA LEU A 157 0.66 -9.80 -18.82
C LEU A 157 1.02 -8.68 -17.84
N ILE A 158 2.32 -8.40 -17.67
CA ILE A 158 2.80 -7.28 -16.85
C ILE A 158 2.30 -5.95 -17.43
N ASP A 159 2.46 -5.73 -18.72
CA ASP A 159 2.02 -4.49 -19.38
C ASP A 159 0.50 -4.31 -19.28
N HIS A 160 -0.26 -5.39 -19.50
CA HIS A 160 -1.70 -5.38 -19.33
C HIS A 160 -2.10 -5.05 -17.89
N HIS A 161 -1.48 -5.70 -16.91
CA HIS A 161 -1.77 -5.46 -15.49
C HIS A 161 -1.45 -4.01 -15.08
N MET A 162 -0.30 -3.49 -15.51
CA MET A 162 0.09 -2.09 -15.28
C MET A 162 -0.92 -1.11 -15.86
N LYS A 163 -1.42 -1.38 -17.08
CA LYS A 163 -2.46 -0.55 -17.70
C LYS A 163 -3.77 -0.59 -16.91
N MET A 164 -4.23 -1.79 -16.54
CA MET A 164 -5.47 -1.97 -15.77
C MET A 164 -5.39 -1.26 -14.41
N PHE A 165 -4.23 -1.33 -13.74
CA PHE A 165 -4.02 -0.62 -12.48
C PHE A 165 -4.03 0.90 -12.65
N GLU A 166 -3.44 1.40 -13.73
CA GLU A 166 -3.46 2.84 -14.05
C GLU A 166 -4.88 3.35 -14.38
N ASP A 167 -5.66 2.57 -15.14
CA ASP A 167 -7.05 2.89 -15.42
C ASP A 167 -7.89 2.94 -14.13
N TYR A 168 -7.68 1.97 -13.22
CA TYR A 168 -8.30 1.97 -11.90
C TYR A 168 -7.90 3.21 -11.09
N ARG A 169 -6.61 3.57 -11.06
CA ARG A 169 -6.11 4.77 -10.36
C ARG A 169 -6.77 6.03 -10.90
N LEU A 170 -6.86 6.18 -12.22
CA LEU A 170 -7.51 7.33 -12.86
C LEU A 170 -9.01 7.40 -12.57
N ALA A 171 -9.70 6.26 -12.58
CA ALA A 171 -11.12 6.20 -12.24
C ALA A 171 -11.39 6.65 -10.81
N LYS A 172 -10.56 6.23 -9.85
CA LYS A 172 -10.65 6.66 -8.45
C LYS A 172 -10.40 8.16 -8.29
N MET A 173 -9.36 8.71 -8.92
CA MET A 173 -9.08 10.15 -8.85
C MET A 173 -10.17 11.02 -9.49
N LYS A 174 -10.87 10.53 -10.52
CA LYS A 174 -11.97 11.29 -11.16
C LYS A 174 -13.25 11.31 -10.33
N GLN A 175 -13.52 10.27 -9.55
CA GLN A 175 -14.67 10.23 -8.64
C GLN A 175 -14.54 11.25 -7.50
N GLU A 176 -13.32 11.64 -7.13
CA GLU A 176 -13.06 12.65 -6.09
C GLU A 176 -13.22 14.11 -6.57
N GLN A 177 -13.46 14.34 -7.87
CA GLN A 177 -13.62 15.68 -8.47
C GLN A 177 -15.07 16.04 -8.82
N ALA A 178 -16.03 15.15 -8.55
CA ALA A 178 -17.46 15.32 -8.86
C ALA A 178 -18.29 15.40 -7.57
#